data_AF-A0A2E2VNX5-F1
#
_entry.id   AF-A0A2E2VNX5-F1
#
_cell.length_a   1.000
_cell.length_b   1.000
_cell.length_c   1.000
_cell.angle_alpha   90.00
_cell.angle_beta   90.00
_cell.angle_gamma   90.00
#
_symmetry.space_group_name_H-M   'P 1'
#
loop_
_entity.id
_entity.type
_entity.pdbx_description
1 polymer ?
#
loop_
_entity_poly.entity_id
_entity_poly.type
_entity_poly.pdbx_seq_one_letter_code
_entity_poly.pdbx_strand_id
1 'polypeptide(L)'
;MGAVTGKVTGKVNMGFLARVSVKSKLALVIGCPLVMVLLLGGLELKRLSDIAVEGELAKGVVELSRALDEVAHHHAVERGLSAGYLGSGGSKGLSALNTQREKADKAENGLRRLVAEHKSLIDDIGIDLSPLNRLL
;
A
#
# COMPACT_ATOMS: atom_id res chain seq x y z
N MET A 1 8.83 -29.08 -65.60
CA MET A 1 9.51 -27.95 -64.94
C MET A 1 8.70 -26.71 -65.23
N GLY A 2 8.10 -26.08 -64.22
CA GLY A 2 7.21 -24.93 -64.41
C GLY A 2 6.57 -24.52 -63.09
N ALA A 3 7.39 -23.95 -62.20
CA ALA A 3 6.93 -23.33 -60.98
C ALA A 3 6.11 -22.07 -61.34
N VAL A 4 4.83 -22.04 -60.96
CA VAL A 4 4.05 -20.81 -60.92
C VAL A 4 3.85 -20.45 -59.46
N THR A 5 4.70 -19.54 -59.01
CA THR A 5 4.69 -18.88 -57.71
C THR A 5 3.44 -18.03 -57.57
N GLY A 6 2.53 -18.44 -56.70
CA GLY A 6 1.36 -17.65 -56.29
C GLY A 6 1.79 -16.42 -55.49
N LYS A 7 1.74 -15.24 -56.11
CA LYS A 7 2.01 -13.96 -55.44
C LYS A 7 0.78 -13.54 -54.65
N VAL A 8 0.74 -13.83 -53.34
CA VAL A 8 -0.28 -13.31 -52.42
C VAL A 8 -0.10 -11.79 -52.33
N THR A 9 -0.83 -11.05 -53.15
CA THR A 9 -0.82 -9.59 -53.13
C THR A 9 -2.10 -9.15 -52.44
N GLY A 10 -2.03 -8.94 -51.13
CA GLY A 10 -3.10 -8.29 -50.37
C GLY A 10 -3.29 -6.86 -50.87
N LYS A 11 -4.25 -6.66 -51.78
CA LYS A 11 -4.76 -5.32 -52.12
C LYS A 11 -5.52 -4.80 -50.91
N VAL A 12 -4.88 -3.96 -50.10
CA VAL A 12 -5.61 -3.06 -49.21
C VAL A 12 -6.47 -2.18 -50.11
N ASN A 13 -7.78 -2.30 -49.97
CA ASN A 13 -8.75 -1.71 -50.88
C ASN A 13 -8.78 -0.19 -50.70
N MET A 14 -7.96 0.52 -51.49
CA MET A 14 -7.77 1.99 -51.47
C MET A 14 -9.05 2.78 -51.83
N GLY A 15 -10.14 2.10 -52.23
CA GLY A 15 -11.42 2.71 -52.63
C GLY A 15 -12.35 3.13 -51.48
N PHE A 16 -12.08 2.72 -50.24
CA PHE A 16 -12.88 3.14 -49.08
C PHE A 16 -12.53 4.57 -48.64
N LEU A 17 -11.24 4.93 -48.67
CA LEU A 17 -10.74 6.25 -48.28
C LEU A 17 -11.04 7.36 -49.32
N ALA A 18 -11.34 6.96 -50.56
CA ALA A 18 -11.54 7.88 -51.68
C ALA A 18 -12.97 8.46 -51.78
N ARG A 19 -13.98 7.80 -51.19
CA ARG A 19 -15.39 8.24 -51.22
C ARG A 19 -15.84 9.05 -50.01
N VAL A 20 -14.91 9.36 -49.12
CA VAL A 20 -15.16 10.09 -47.88
C VAL A 20 -15.05 11.59 -48.15
N SER A 21 -16.13 12.34 -47.91
CA SER A 21 -16.19 13.79 -48.13
C SER A 21 -15.04 14.50 -47.41
N VAL A 22 -14.50 15.58 -47.99
CA VAL A 22 -13.34 16.33 -47.47
C VAL A 22 -13.51 16.70 -45.98
N LYS A 23 -14.75 16.96 -45.56
CA LYS A 23 -15.13 17.21 -44.16
C LYS A 23 -14.79 16.06 -43.21
N SER A 24 -15.01 14.81 -43.63
CA SER A 24 -14.72 13.61 -42.84
C SER A 24 -13.23 13.27 -42.81
N LYS A 25 -12.46 13.63 -43.84
CA LYS A 25 -10.98 13.53 -43.81
C LYS A 25 -10.39 14.52 -42.80
N LEU A 26 -10.91 15.75 -42.78
CA LEU A 26 -10.52 16.78 -41.80
C LEU A 26 -10.90 16.34 -40.37
N ALA A 27 -12.10 15.78 -40.20
CA ALA A 27 -12.57 15.25 -38.92
C ALA A 27 -11.73 14.05 -38.42
N LEU A 28 -11.20 13.21 -39.33
CA LEU A 28 -10.32 12.10 -38.95
C LEU A 28 -8.96 12.61 -38.47
N VAL A 29 -8.38 13.61 -39.15
CA VAL A 29 -7.08 14.20 -38.79
C VAL A 29 -7.13 14.91 -37.44
N ILE A 30 -8.28 15.46 -37.05
CA ILE A 30 -8.47 16.11 -35.75
C ILE A 30 -8.98 15.12 -34.68
N GLY A 31 -9.89 14.23 -35.05
CA GLY A 31 -10.53 13.29 -34.12
C GLY A 31 -9.57 12.20 -33.64
N CYS A 32 -8.70 11.69 -34.52
CA CYS A 32 -7.73 10.66 -34.16
C CYS A 32 -6.77 11.08 -33.02
N PRO A 33 -6.08 12.24 -33.09
CA PRO A 33 -5.23 12.69 -31.99
C PRO A 33 -6.02 13.05 -30.74
N LEU A 34 -7.26 13.55 -30.87
CA LEU A 34 -8.11 13.88 -29.73
C LEU A 34 -8.51 12.64 -28.92
N VAL A 35 -8.90 11.56 -29.62
CA VAL A 35 -9.20 10.26 -29.00
C VAL A 35 -7.95 9.66 -28.37
N MET A 36 -6.79 9.79 -29.00
CA MET A 36 -5.53 9.30 -28.45
C MET A 36 -5.14 10.01 -27.15
N VAL A 37 -5.31 11.34 -27.09
CA VAL A 37 -5.11 12.14 -25.86
C VAL A 37 -6.12 11.75 -24.77
N LEU A 38 -7.39 11.53 -25.12
CA LEU A 38 -8.41 11.09 -24.18
C LEU A 38 -8.13 9.69 -23.61
N LEU A 39 -7.68 8.76 -24.44
CA LEU A 39 -7.31 7.41 -23.99
C LEU A 39 -6.08 7.42 -23.09
N LEU A 40 -5.04 8.17 -23.46
CA LEU A 40 -3.83 8.31 -22.64
C LEU A 40 -4.12 9.04 -21.32
N GLY A 41 -4.89 10.13 -21.37
CA GLY A 41 -5.31 10.85 -20.17
C GLY A 41 -6.19 10.02 -19.25
N GLY A 42 -7.13 9.25 -19.79
CA GLY A 42 -7.97 8.33 -19.02
C GLY A 42 -7.20 7.17 -18.37
N LEU A 43 -6.12 6.70 -19.00
CA LEU A 43 -5.22 5.70 -18.42
C LEU A 43 -4.33 6.29 -17.31
N GLU A 44 -3.88 7.54 -17.45
CA GLU A 44 -3.09 8.24 -16.40
C GLU A 44 -3.93 8.58 -15.17
N LEU A 45 -5.21 8.92 -15.33
CA LEU A 45 -6.10 9.22 -14.18
C LEU A 45 -6.25 8.03 -13.21
N LYS A 46 -6.14 6.79 -13.71
CA LYS A 46 -6.18 5.60 -12.85
C LYS A 46 -4.90 5.43 -12.01
N ARG A 47 -3.73 5.78 -12.56
CA ARG A 47 -2.45 5.65 -11.85
C ARG A 47 -2.34 6.59 -10.66
N LEU A 48 -2.91 7.79 -10.73
CA LEU A 48 -2.93 8.72 -9.60
C LEU A 48 -3.77 8.20 -8.42
N SER A 49 -4.83 7.43 -8.69
CA SER A 49 -5.66 6.84 -7.63
C SER A 49 -4.95 5.65 -6.97
N ASP A 50 -4.26 4.81 -7.74
CA ASP A 50 -3.52 3.65 -7.21
C ASP A 50 -2.31 4.07 -6.37
N ILE A 51 -1.58 5.12 -6.76
CA ILE A 51 -0.45 5.68 -5.99
C ILE A 51 -0.91 6.23 -4.63
N ALA A 52 -2.12 6.82 -4.56
CA ALA A 52 -2.68 7.31 -3.31
C ALA A 52 -3.07 6.15 -2.37
N VAL A 53 -3.55 5.04 -2.92
CA VAL A 53 -3.96 3.85 -2.14
C VAL A 53 -2.74 3.06 -1.63
N GLU A 54 -1.70 2.86 -2.45
CA GLU A 54 -0.46 2.21 -2.01
C GLU A 54 0.29 3.03 -0.94
N GLY A 55 0.25 4.36 -1.06
CA GLY A 55 0.85 5.26 -0.07
C GLY A 55 0.21 5.14 1.32
N GLU A 56 -1.11 4.99 1.39
CA GLU A 56 -1.82 4.88 2.67
C GLU A 56 -1.54 3.53 3.36
N LEU A 57 -1.42 2.45 2.59
CA LEU A 57 -1.03 1.12 3.09
C LEU A 57 0.40 1.16 3.66
N ALA A 58 1.35 1.70 2.89
CA ALA A 58 2.75 1.82 3.33
C ALA A 58 2.86 2.69 4.61
N LYS A 59 2.09 3.78 4.69
CA LYS A 59 2.04 4.64 5.86
C LYS A 59 1.47 3.92 7.08
N GLY A 60 0.37 3.17 6.92
CA GLY A 60 -0.22 2.38 8.00
C GLY A 60 0.75 1.32 8.57
N VAL A 61 1.49 0.64 7.69
CA VAL A 61 2.54 -0.33 8.11
C VAL A 61 3.65 0.38 8.89
N VAL A 62 4.16 1.50 8.40
CA VAL A 62 5.22 2.26 9.08
C VAL A 62 4.75 2.77 10.45
N GLU A 63 3.49 3.20 10.55
CA GLU A 63 2.92 3.67 11.82
C GLU A 63 2.76 2.53 12.83
N LEU A 64 2.29 1.37 12.38
CA LEU A 64 2.20 0.17 13.21
C LEU A 64 3.59 -0.31 13.67
N SER A 65 4.59 -0.34 12.77
CA SER A 65 5.97 -0.70 13.13
C SER A 65 6.53 0.22 14.20
N ARG A 66 6.31 1.53 14.08
CA ARG A 66 6.74 2.51 15.11
C ARG A 66 6.06 2.26 16.45
N ALA A 67 4.76 1.98 16.46
CA ALA A 67 4.04 1.67 17.70
C ALA A 67 4.54 0.38 18.36
N LEU A 68 4.87 -0.64 17.56
CA LEU A 68 5.48 -1.88 18.05
C LEU A 68 6.88 -1.66 18.63
N ASP A 69 7.72 -0.87 17.96
CA ASP A 69 9.06 -0.51 18.44
C ASP A 69 9.00 0.23 19.78
N GLU A 70 8.03 1.13 19.96
CA GLU A 70 7.84 1.86 21.23
C GLU A 70 7.47 0.91 22.38
N VAL A 71 6.55 -0.03 22.14
CA VAL A 71 6.19 -1.07 23.13
C VAL A 71 7.40 -1.94 23.47
N ALA A 72 8.13 -2.41 22.46
CA ALA A 72 9.33 -3.21 22.65
C ALA A 72 10.41 -2.46 23.44
N HIS A 73 10.62 -1.17 23.13
CA HIS A 73 11.56 -0.31 23.83
C HIS A 73 11.21 -0.19 25.31
N HIS A 74 9.96 0.15 25.64
CA HIS A 74 9.55 0.29 27.04
C HIS A 74 9.55 -1.03 27.81
N HIS A 75 9.18 -2.16 27.19
CA HIS A 75 9.27 -3.49 27.82
C HIS A 75 10.73 -3.91 28.06
N ALA A 76 11.64 -3.57 27.16
CA ALA A 76 13.07 -3.85 27.35
C ALA A 76 13.63 -3.07 28.56
N VAL A 77 13.27 -1.79 28.69
CA VAL A 77 13.65 -0.97 29.85
C VAL A 77 13.02 -1.50 31.13
N GLU A 78 11.73 -1.86 31.12
CA GLU A 78 11.04 -2.43 32.27
C GLU A 78 11.69 -3.74 32.71
N ARG A 79 12.05 -4.62 31.77
CA ARG A 79 12.79 -5.86 32.05
C ARG A 79 14.13 -5.58 32.73
N GLY A 80 14.89 -4.60 32.25
CA GLY A 80 16.15 -4.18 32.86
C GLY A 80 15.97 -3.66 34.29
N LEU A 81 14.97 -2.80 34.52
CA LEU A 81 14.65 -2.28 35.85
C LEU A 81 14.12 -3.37 36.79
N SER A 82 13.32 -4.31 36.28
CA SER A 82 12.82 -5.46 37.03
C SER A 82 13.97 -6.36 37.48
N ALA A 83 14.91 -6.66 36.59
CA ALA A 83 16.11 -7.42 36.92
C ALA A 83 16.97 -6.68 37.96
N GLY A 84 17.12 -5.36 37.84
CA GLY A 84 17.83 -4.54 38.82
C GLY A 84 17.15 -4.52 40.20
N TYR A 85 15.81 -4.40 40.24
CA TYR A 85 15.02 -4.45 41.46
C TYR A 85 15.19 -5.81 42.16
N LEU A 86 15.01 -6.91 41.42
CA LEU A 86 15.19 -8.27 41.94
C LEU A 86 16.64 -8.54 42.37
N GLY A 87 17.63 -8.12 41.58
CA GLY A 87 19.05 -8.25 41.91
C GLY A 87 19.47 -7.47 43.16
N SER A 88 18.73 -6.43 43.53
CA SER A 88 18.91 -5.70 44.78
C SER A 88 18.23 -6.33 46.00
N GLY A 89 17.59 -7.50 45.84
CA GLY A 89 16.75 -8.11 46.87
C GLY A 89 15.46 -7.33 47.14
N GLY A 90 14.96 -6.59 46.14
CA GLY A 90 13.75 -5.77 46.26
C GLY A 90 13.91 -4.47 47.05
N SER A 91 15.14 -4.04 47.32
CA SER A 91 15.44 -2.89 48.17
C SER A 91 15.63 -1.57 47.41
N LYS A 92 16.01 -1.61 46.13
CA LYS A 92 16.38 -0.43 45.34
C LYS A 92 15.66 -0.40 44.00
N GLY A 93 15.28 0.80 43.56
CA GLY A 93 14.77 1.03 42.21
C GLY A 93 13.27 0.80 42.00
N LEU A 94 12.50 0.53 43.07
CA LEU A 94 11.05 0.32 42.98
C LEU A 94 10.31 1.50 42.33
N SER A 95 10.65 2.74 42.73
CA SER A 95 10.02 3.93 42.17
C SER A 95 10.25 4.05 40.67
N ALA A 96 11.49 3.81 40.20
CA ALA A 96 11.82 3.86 38.79
C ALA A 96 11.11 2.76 37.99
N LEU A 97 11.02 1.55 38.57
CA LEU A 97 10.29 0.42 37.98
C LEU A 97 8.79 0.74 37.83
N ASN A 98 8.14 1.27 38.86
CA ASN A 98 6.73 1.64 38.79
C ASN A 98 6.47 2.73 37.76
N THR A 99 7.31 3.77 37.69
CA THR A 99 7.20 4.79 36.65
C THR A 99 7.40 4.22 35.25
N GLN A 100 8.29 3.23 35.09
CA GLN A 100 8.49 2.59 33.79
C GLN A 100 7.31 1.69 33.38
N ARG A 101 6.66 1.03 34.34
CA ARG A 101 5.43 0.25 34.10
C ARG A 101 4.32 1.10 33.50
N GLU A 102 4.07 2.28 34.07
CA GLU A 102 3.08 3.22 33.52
C GLU A 102 3.38 3.61 32.07
N LYS A 103 4.67 3.74 31.71
CA LYS A 103 5.08 4.03 30.33
C LYS A 103 4.87 2.84 29.40
N ALA A 104 5.20 1.63 29.85
CA ALA A 104 4.96 0.39 29.10
C ALA A 104 3.45 0.19 28.84
N ASP A 105 2.63 0.33 29.88
CA ASP A 105 1.17 0.23 29.78
C ASP A 105 0.59 1.28 28.83
N LYS A 106 1.13 2.51 28.85
CA LYS A 106 0.70 3.58 27.94
C LYS A 106 1.04 3.26 26.49
N ALA A 107 2.22 2.71 26.21
CA ALA A 107 2.61 2.30 24.86
C ALA A 107 1.74 1.13 24.37
N GLU A 108 1.48 0.13 25.24
CA GLU A 108 0.61 -0.99 24.89
C GLU A 108 -0.81 -0.52 24.54
N ASN A 109 -1.38 0.39 25.34
CA ASN A 109 -2.68 0.98 25.07
C ASN A 109 -2.71 1.77 23.76
N GLY A 110 -1.62 2.49 23.44
CA GLY A 110 -1.45 3.18 22.16
C GLY A 110 -1.49 2.22 20.97
N LEU A 111 -0.72 1.12 21.05
CA LEU A 111 -0.71 0.08 20.03
C LEU A 111 -2.08 -0.57 19.86
N ARG A 112 -2.75 -0.93 20.97
CA ARG A 112 -4.10 -1.53 20.95
C ARG A 112 -5.13 -0.63 20.27
N ARG A 113 -5.07 0.67 20.53
CA ARG A 113 -5.95 1.65 19.89
C ARG A 113 -5.71 1.74 18.39
N LEU A 114 -4.45 1.79 17.97
CA LEU A 114 -4.07 1.85 16.57
C LEU A 114 -4.52 0.60 15.80
N VAL A 115 -4.34 -0.58 16.40
CA VAL A 115 -4.81 -1.86 15.85
C VAL A 115 -6.34 -1.90 15.75
N ALA A 116 -7.06 -1.39 16.75
CA ALA A 116 -8.52 -1.35 16.71
C ALA A 116 -9.05 -0.41 15.61
N GLU A 117 -8.37 0.71 15.38
CA GLU A 117 -8.71 1.70 14.35
C GLU A 117 -8.41 1.19 12.94
N HIS A 118 -7.29 0.49 12.75
CA HIS A 118 -6.80 0.03 11.44
C HIS A 118 -7.05 -1.46 11.18
N LYS A 119 -8.03 -2.07 11.87
CA LYS A 119 -8.30 -3.52 11.83
C LYS A 119 -8.42 -4.09 10.41
N SER A 120 -9.06 -3.36 9.49
CA SER A 120 -9.23 -3.77 8.10
C SER A 120 -7.93 -3.78 7.28
N LEU A 121 -6.98 -2.91 7.62
CA LEU A 121 -5.66 -2.88 6.96
C LEU A 121 -4.76 -4.01 7.47
N ILE A 122 -4.88 -4.36 8.76
CA ILE A 122 -4.04 -5.39 9.38
C ILE A 122 -4.48 -6.81 8.96
N ASP A 123 -5.79 -7.04 8.82
CA ASP A 123 -6.31 -8.31 8.28
C ASP A 123 -5.78 -8.57 6.84
N ASP A 124 -5.56 -7.51 6.05
CA ASP A 124 -5.07 -7.59 4.66
C ASP A 124 -3.54 -7.83 4.57
N ILE A 125 -2.78 -7.46 5.61
CA ILE A 125 -1.33 -7.71 5.72
C ILE A 125 -1.04 -9.17 6.13
N GLY A 126 -2.07 -9.97 6.42
CA GLY A 126 -1.93 -11.38 6.79
C GLY A 126 -1.33 -11.62 8.17
N ILE A 127 -1.30 -10.57 9.02
CA ILE A 127 -0.92 -10.71 10.43
C ILE A 127 -2.16 -11.22 11.17
N ASP A 128 -2.20 -12.53 11.43
CA ASP A 128 -3.26 -13.15 12.22
C ASP A 128 -3.22 -12.63 13.67
N LEU A 129 -4.08 -11.65 13.98
CA LEU A 129 -4.27 -11.10 15.32
C LEU A 129 -5.32 -11.87 16.15
N SER A 130 -5.90 -12.95 15.61
CA SER A 130 -6.78 -13.86 16.36
C SER A 130 -6.20 -14.34 17.69
N PRO A 131 -4.88 -14.58 17.83
CA PRO A 131 -4.27 -14.97 19.09
C PRO A 131 -4.39 -13.88 20.17
N LEU A 132 -4.40 -12.60 19.79
CA LEU A 132 -4.52 -11.50 20.75
C LEU A 132 -5.92 -11.42 21.38
N ASN A 133 -6.94 -11.86 20.64
CA ASN A 133 -8.32 -11.89 21.08
C ASN A 133 -8.64 -13.07 22.03
N ARG A 134 -7.72 -14.04 22.17
CA ARG A 134 -7.86 -15.20 23.08
C ARG A 134 -7.16 -15.02 24.43
N LEU A 135 -6.40 -13.93 24.59
CA LEU A 135 -5.72 -13.57 25.86
C LEU A 135 -6.45 -12.45 26.62
N LEU A 136 -7.60 -12.02 26.11
CA LEU A 136 -8.65 -11.29 26.83
C LEU A 136 -9.71 -12.28 27.33
#